data_AF-A0A2H0VLR1-F1
#
_entry.id   AF-A0A2H0VLR1-F1
#
_cell.length_a   1.000
_cell.length_b   1.000
_cell.length_c   1.000
_cell.angle_alpha   90.00
_cell.angle_beta   90.00
_cell.angle_gamma   90.00
#
_symmetry.space_group_name_H-M   'P 1'
#
loop_
_entity.id
_entity.type
_entity.pdbx_description
1 polymer ?
#
loop_
_entity_poly.entity_id
_entity_poly.type
_entity_poly.pdbx_seq_one_letter_code
_entity_poly.pdbx_strand_id
1 'polypeptide(L)' 'EVGKINWIGGVTGLDDMLVRIRHGGEMLEARTQEIKNSRNQVDGMFVLLDKPVRGIAPGQSAIFYSHEGECLGGGVIH' A
#
# COMPACT_ATOMS: atom_id res chain seq x y z
N GLU A 1 -7.30 -4.10 4.24
CA GLU A 1 -6.15 -4.88 3.72
C GLU A 1 -5.88 -4.45 2.29
N VAL A 2 -4.70 -4.71 1.70
CA VAL A 2 -4.43 -4.44 0.28
C VAL A 2 -4.00 -5.72 -0.42
N GLY A 3 -4.75 -6.13 -1.44
CA GLY A 3 -4.44 -7.28 -2.30
C GLY A 3 -4.11 -6.87 -3.73
N LYS A 4 -3.86 -7.86 -4.60
CA LYS A 4 -3.53 -7.65 -6.03
C LYS A 4 -2.44 -6.60 -6.26
N ILE A 5 -1.36 -6.73 -5.49
CA ILE A 5 -0.26 -5.76 -5.50
C ILE A 5 0.53 -5.90 -6.79
N ASN A 6 0.79 -4.77 -7.45
CA ASN A 6 1.64 -4.66 -8.62
C ASN A 6 2.74 -3.62 -8.33
N TRP A 7 3.99 -4.06 -8.44
CA TRP A 7 5.16 -3.20 -8.29
C TRP A 7 5.67 -2.76 -9.67
N ILE A 8 6.03 -1.49 -9.79
CA ILE A 8 6.57 -0.92 -11.04
C ILE A 8 8.06 -1.27 -11.21
N GLY A 9 8.75 -1.60 -10.10
CA GLY A 9 10.13 -2.09 -10.10
C GLY A 9 10.39 -3.07 -8.95
N GLY A 10 11.66 -3.40 -8.71
CA GLY A 10 12.06 -4.12 -7.51
C GLY A 10 12.02 -3.16 -6.32
N VAL A 11 11.06 -3.35 -5.40
CA VAL A 11 11.00 -2.54 -4.19
C VAL A 11 11.96 -3.09 -3.14
N THR A 12 12.85 -2.22 -2.65
CA THR A 12 13.72 -2.50 -1.51
C THR A 12 13.23 -1.70 -0.31
N GLY A 13 12.71 -2.39 0.71
CA GLY A 13 12.21 -1.78 1.94
C GLY A 13 10.70 -1.52 1.89
N LEU A 14 9.96 -2.20 2.76
CA LEU A 14 8.51 -2.08 2.92
C LEU A 14 8.13 -1.29 4.19
N ASP A 15 9.13 -0.89 4.96
CA ASP A 15 8.95 -0.38 6.32
C ASP A 15 8.69 1.14 6.37
N ASP A 16 8.94 1.85 5.27
CA ASP A 16 8.83 3.31 5.22
C ASP A 16 8.44 3.79 3.81
N MET A 17 7.14 4.00 3.60
CA MET A 17 6.59 4.47 2.33
C MET A 17 5.36 5.35 2.53
N LEU A 18 5.10 6.21 1.55
CA LEU A 18 3.88 6.99 1.49
C LEU A 18 2.80 6.20 0.75
N VAL A 19 1.56 6.30 1.22
CA VAL A 19 0.40 5.70 0.55
C VAL A 19 -0.64 6.76 0.21
N ARG A 20 -1.24 6.61 -0.98
CA ARG A 20 -2.40 7.38 -1.41
C ARG A 20 -3.59 6.46 -1.62
N ILE A 21 -4.67 6.72 -0.90
CA ILE A 21 -5.88 5.88 -0.86
C ILE A 21 -7.00 6.40 -1.78
N ARG A 22 -6.91 7.67 -2.19
CA ARG A 22 -7.89 8.29 -3.10
C ARG A 22 -7.19 9.11 -4.17
N HIS A 23 -7.73 9.10 -5.38
CA HIS A 23 -7.22 9.95 -6.46
C HIS A 23 -7.28 11.43 -6.04
N GLY A 24 -6.16 12.15 -6.19
CA GLY A 24 -6.04 13.54 -5.71
C GLY A 24 -6.04 13.70 -4.19
N GLY A 25 -5.98 12.61 -3.44
CA GLY A 25 -5.80 12.63 -1.99
C GLY A 25 -4.39 12.99 -1.57
N GLU A 26 -4.27 13.30 -0.29
CA GLU A 26 -2.97 13.47 0.35
C GLU A 26 -2.18 12.14 0.40
N MET A 27 -0.88 12.29 0.52
CA MET A 27 0.05 11.20 0.81
C MET A 27 0.07 10.99 2.33
N LEU A 28 0.06 9.73 2.74
CA LEU A 28 0.00 9.34 4.14
C LEU A 28 1.21 8.49 4.48
N GLU A 29 1.82 8.75 5.63
CA GLU A 29 2.83 7.84 6.15
C GLU A 29 2.18 6.49 6.44
N ALA A 30 2.81 5.42 5.96
CA ALA A 30 2.31 4.08 6.18
C ALA A 30 3.43 3.10 6.47
N ARG A 31 3.16 2.24 7.45
CA ARG A 31 3.95 1.03 7.69
C ARG A 31 3.24 -0.14 7.07
N THR A 32 4.00 -1.02 6.43
CA THR A 32 3.42 -2.16 5.74
C THR A 32 3.97 -3.49 6.24
N GLN A 33 3.13 -4.52 6.18
CA GLN A 33 3.51 -5.88 6.53
C GLN A 33 2.95 -6.83 5.48
N GLU A 34 3.82 -7.68 4.92
CA GLU A 34 3.39 -8.71 3.97
C GLU A 34 2.41 -9.68 4.63
N ILE A 35 1.33 -9.97 3.91
CA ILE A 35 0.43 -11.06 4.23
C ILE A 35 0.87 -12.25 3.40
N LYS A 36 1.25 -13.33 4.08
CA LYS A 36 1.69 -14.56 3.43
C LYS A 36 0.58 -15.60 3.45
N ASN A 37 0.38 -16.28 2.33
CA ASN A 37 -0.53 -17.41 2.26
C ASN A 37 0.08 -18.68 2.89
N SER A 38 -0.66 -19.78 2.89
CA SER A 38 -0.22 -21.09 3.43
C SER A 38 1.03 -21.67 2.75
N ARG A 39 1.42 -21.16 1.57
CA ARG A 39 2.65 -21.53 0.84
C ARG A 39 3.80 -20.55 1.11
N ASN A 40 3.66 -19.67 2.10
CA ASN A 40 4.64 -18.64 2.46
C ASN A 40 4.93 -17.63 1.33
N GLN A 41 3.99 -17.47 0.39
CA GLN A 41 4.07 -16.50 -0.71
C GLN A 41 3.28 -15.24 -0.34
N VAL A 42 3.75 -14.07 -0.76
CA VAL A 42 3.06 -12.80 -0.54
C VAL A 42 1.75 -12.79 -1.34
N ASP A 43 0.63 -12.60 -0.64
CA ASP A 43 -0.73 -12.58 -1.19
C ASP A 43 -1.40 -11.20 -1.03
N GLY A 44 -0.88 -10.39 -0.09
CA GLY A 44 -1.37 -9.05 0.18
C GLY A 44 -0.44 -8.32 1.13
N MET A 45 -0.91 -7.16 1.61
CA MET A 45 -0.23 -6.33 2.59
C MET A 45 -1.23 -5.75 3.58
N PHE A 46 -0.87 -5.78 4.86
CA PHE A 46 -1.44 -4.88 5.85
C PHE A 46 -0.76 -3.52 5.71
N VAL A 47 -1.57 -2.47 5.63
CA VAL A 47 -1.12 -1.08 5.53
C VAL A 47 -1.67 -0.34 6.74
N LEU A 48 -0.77 0.06 7.64
CA LEU A 48 -1.10 0.83 8.84
C LEU A 48 -0.80 2.30 8.58
N LEU A 49 -1.85 3.12 8.56
CA LEU A 49 -1.75 4.56 8.37
C LEU A 49 -1.37 5.25 9.68
N ASP A 50 -0.55 6.29 9.58
CA ASP A 50 -0.20 7.16 10.71
C ASP A 50 -1.40 7.91 11.30
N LYS A 51 -2.42 8.17 10.48
CA LYS A 51 -3.61 8.91 10.86
C LYS A 51 -4.89 8.23 10.39
N PRO A 52 -6.00 8.42 11.14
CA PRO A 52 -7.29 7.85 10.74
C PRO A 52 -7.80 8.52 9.46
N VAL A 53 -8.21 7.70 8.49
CA VAL A 53 -8.81 8.15 7.24
C VAL A 53 -10.25 7.65 7.16
N ARG A 54 -11.17 8.56 6.84
CA ARG A 54 -12.57 8.22 6.59
C ARG A 54 -12.81 7.88 5.13
N GLY A 55 -13.78 7.01 4.87
CA GLY A 55 -14.23 6.69 3.52
C GLY A 55 -13.29 5.76 2.75
N ILE A 56 -12.55 4.91 3.47
CA ILE A 56 -11.87 3.76 2.86
C ILE A 56 -12.94 2.71 2.54
N ALA A 57 -13.05 2.33 1.27
CA ALA A 57 -14.01 1.36 0.80
C ALA A 57 -13.31 0.24 0.00
N PRO A 58 -13.77 -1.02 0.10
CA PRO A 58 -13.29 -2.10 -0.74
C PRO A 58 -13.41 -1.76 -2.23
N GLY A 59 -12.39 -2.13 -3.01
CA GLY A 59 -12.31 -1.82 -4.44
C GLY A 59 -11.60 -0.51 -4.79
N GLN A 60 -11.34 0.37 -3.80
CA GLN A 60 -10.43 1.51 -4.00
C GLN A 60 -8.99 1.05 -4.21
N SER A 61 -8.17 1.91 -4.80
CA SER A 61 -6.74 1.66 -4.95
C SER A 61 -5.95 2.21 -3.76
N ALA A 62 -4.95 1.46 -3.31
CA ALA A 62 -3.86 1.97 -2.48
C ALA A 62 -2.61 2.07 -3.36
N ILE A 63 -2.08 3.27 -3.55
CA ILE A 63 -0.88 3.52 -4.36
C ILE A 63 0.27 3.88 -3.44
N PHE A 64 1.39 3.17 -3.60
CA PHE A 64 2.59 3.32 -2.78
C PHE A 64 3.62 4.17 -3.49
N TYR A 65 4.28 5.04 -2.72
CA TYR A 65 5.29 5.95 -3.21
C TYR A 65 6.49 6.02 -2.27
N SER A 66 7.66 6.35 -2.83
CA SER A 66 8.81 6.77 -2.03
C SER A 66 8.60 8.16 -1.44
N HIS A 67 9.41 8.52 -0.45
CA HIS A 67 9.47 9.87 0.10
C HIS A 67 9.92 10.93 -0.91
N GLU A 68 10.64 10.51 -1.97
CA GLU A 68 11.03 11.36 -3.09
C GLU A 68 9.88 11.58 -4.10
N GLY A 69 8.74 10.90 -3.89
CA GLY A 69 7.53 11.04 -4.73
C GLY A 69 7.46 10.07 -5.90
N GLU A 70 8.35 9.09 -5.98
CA GLU A 70 8.33 8.08 -7.04
C GLU A 70 7.21 7.07 -6.81
N CYS A 71 6.48 6.71 -7.87
CA CYS A 71 5.45 5.68 -7.79
C CYS A 71 6.11 4.29 -7.74
N LEU A 72 5.96 3.60 -6.61
CA LEU A 72 6.54 2.27 -6.39
C LEU A 72 5.61 1.16 -6.92
N GLY A 73 4.30 1.37 -6.81
CA GLY A 73 3.29 0.40 -7.18
C GLY A 73 1.96 0.66 -6.51
N GLY A 74 1.12 -0.36 -6.45
CA GLY A 74 -0.15 -0.27 -5.75
C GLY A 74 -0.97 -1.55 -5.80
N GLY A 75 -2.10 -1.53 -5.11
CA GLY A 75 -3.03 -2.65 -5.05
C GLY A 75 -4.46 -2.21 -4.83
N VAL A 76 -5.33 -3.18 -4.61
CA VAL A 76 -6.76 -2.99 -4.39
C VAL A 76 -7.06 -3.21 -2.90
N ILE A 77 -7.82 -2.29 -2.32
CA ILE A 77 -8.25 -2.36 -0.93
C ILE A 77 -9.36 -3.41 -0.81
N HIS A 78 -9.22 -4.28 0.19
CA HIS A 78 -10.19 -5.29 0.61
C HIS A 78 -10.61 -5.05 2.06
#